data_AF-A0A482VJB1-F1
#
_entry.id   AF-A0A482VJB1-F1
#
_cell.length_a   1.000
_cell.length_b   1.000
_cell.length_c   1.000
_cell.angle_alpha   90.00
_cell.angle_beta   90.00
_cell.angle_gamma   90.00
#
_symmetry.space_group_name_H-M   'P 1'
#
loop_
_entity.id
_entity.type
_entity.pdbx_description
1 polymer ?
#
loop_
_entity_poly.entity_id
_entity_poly.type
_entity_poly.pdbx_seq_one_letter_code
_entity_poly.pdbx_strand_id
1 'polypeptide(L)'
;MDLEKLDGLFKIGRIFALTPSAIDNKIPNLFQKCYQILTFVVYTVCFIVTNSCIEPYYDRFIPMFKVLFVSLKISYYAHSVYVLIVLMVMKRHLWFKLIHNLQCVDHQVDFQRKSFWLIIVVAHLVFWVIALFEIYIYFLIFDLTYAGANIFECFENYSLFFYAISACVVLSLLLSRYKHQILLLKKRTINIKKVKNNIRLLKESVDIFNNIFGWVILSNTFYGALKCLMYINIMVKHEYVSKNLLLQLHMCATLLLIWAGILGFVMMCDAVLK
;
A
#
# COMPACT_ATOMS: atom_id res chain seq x y z
N MET A 1 -0.91 0.40 23.07
CA MET A 1 -0.73 1.72 22.45
C MET A 1 0.02 1.75 21.12
N ASP A 2 1.19 1.12 20.90
CA ASP A 2 1.75 1.06 19.51
C ASP A 2 0.94 0.13 18.58
N LEU A 3 0.37 -0.94 19.15
CA LEU A 3 -0.56 -1.84 18.48
C LEU A 3 -1.93 -1.22 18.22
N GLU A 4 -2.32 -0.18 18.95
CA GLU A 4 -3.59 0.54 18.70
C GLU A 4 -3.54 1.29 17.37
N LYS A 5 -2.35 1.73 16.94
CA LYS A 5 -2.18 2.34 15.62
C LYS A 5 -2.32 1.31 14.50
N LEU A 6 -1.76 0.13 14.73
CA LEU A 6 -1.91 -0.98 13.80
C LEU A 6 -3.38 -1.42 13.74
N ASP A 7 -4.07 -1.44 14.88
CA ASP A 7 -5.53 -1.67 14.94
C ASP A 7 -6.31 -0.60 14.18
N GLY A 8 -5.96 0.69 14.32
CA GLY A 8 -6.55 1.78 13.54
C GLY A 8 -6.35 1.60 12.04
N LEU A 9 -5.13 1.25 11.60
CA LEU A 9 -4.83 0.96 10.21
C LEU A 9 -5.62 -0.26 9.69
N PHE A 10 -5.74 -1.30 10.51
CA PHE A 10 -6.50 -2.51 10.19
C PHE A 10 -8.00 -2.25 10.14
N LYS A 11 -8.53 -1.32 10.94
CA LYS A 11 -9.92 -0.89 10.85
C LYS A 11 -10.21 -0.21 9.52
N ILE A 12 -9.28 0.62 9.03
CA ILE A 12 -9.37 1.25 7.70
C ILE A 12 -9.30 0.19 6.60
N GLY A 13 -8.28 -0.67 6.64
CA GLY A 13 -8.09 -1.72 5.64
C GLY A 13 -9.24 -2.74 5.59
N ARG A 14 -9.89 -2.99 6.74
CA ARG A 14 -11.02 -3.93 6.85
C ARG A 14 -12.23 -3.49 6.02
N ILE A 15 -12.48 -2.18 5.93
CA ILE A 15 -13.59 -1.63 5.13
C ILE A 15 -13.47 -2.07 3.67
N PHE A 16 -12.23 -2.20 3.19
CA PHE A 16 -11.89 -2.53 1.81
C PHE A 16 -11.39 -3.97 1.63
N ALA A 17 -11.57 -4.83 2.64
CA ALA A 17 -11.05 -6.20 2.68
C ALA A 17 -9.51 -6.33 2.48
N LEU A 18 -8.76 -5.26 2.74
CA LEU A 18 -7.30 -5.21 2.58
C LEU A 18 -6.55 -5.77 3.79
N THR A 19 -7.19 -5.87 4.96
CA THR A 19 -6.60 -6.40 6.19
C THR A 19 -7.54 -7.36 6.91
N PRO A 20 -7.02 -8.25 7.78
CA PRO A 20 -7.85 -9.14 8.59
C PRO A 20 -8.85 -8.36 9.45
N SER A 21 -10.00 -8.97 9.73
CA SER A 21 -11.13 -8.31 10.39
C SER A 21 -10.90 -7.92 11.85
N ALA A 22 -9.98 -8.61 12.52
CA ALA A 22 -9.52 -8.35 13.88
C ALA A 22 -8.10 -8.90 14.05
N ILE A 23 -7.35 -8.35 15.02
CA ILE A 23 -5.98 -8.80 15.35
C ILE A 23 -5.97 -10.20 15.98
N ASP A 24 -7.05 -10.59 16.66
CA ASP A 24 -7.09 -11.84 17.44
C ASP A 24 -7.78 -13.00 16.73
N ASN A 25 -8.40 -12.75 15.57
CA ASN A 25 -9.21 -13.75 14.87
C ASN A 25 -8.39 -14.65 13.92
N LYS A 26 -7.60 -15.55 14.51
CA LYS A 26 -6.67 -16.45 13.81
C LYS A 26 -7.36 -17.40 12.81
N ILE A 27 -8.57 -17.86 13.11
CA ILE A 27 -9.31 -18.80 12.26
C ILE A 27 -10.47 -18.05 11.58
N PRO A 28 -10.39 -17.79 10.26
CA PRO A 28 -11.48 -17.12 9.56
C PRO A 28 -12.75 -17.95 9.58
N ASN A 29 -13.86 -17.36 10.05
CA ASN A 29 -15.19 -17.90 9.84
C ASN A 29 -15.47 -18.01 8.33
N LEU A 30 -16.30 -18.99 7.92
CA LEU A 30 -16.71 -19.19 6.54
C LEU A 30 -17.22 -17.88 5.89
N PHE A 31 -17.97 -17.08 6.65
CA PHE A 31 -18.47 -15.78 6.21
C PHE A 31 -17.35 -14.80 5.83
N GLN A 32 -16.23 -14.78 6.57
CA GLN A 32 -15.12 -13.89 6.25
C GLN A 32 -14.40 -14.31 4.97
N LYS A 33 -14.25 -15.63 4.74
CA LYS A 33 -13.70 -16.15 3.49
C LYS A 33 -14.62 -15.82 2.31
N CYS A 34 -15.93 -16.03 2.49
CA CYS A 34 -16.94 -15.70 1.49
C CYS A 34 -16.93 -14.21 1.15
N TYR A 35 -16.86 -13.33 2.16
CA TYR A 35 -16.76 -11.89 1.96
C TYR A 35 -15.53 -11.47 1.15
N GLN A 36 -14.36 -12.05 1.42
CA GLN A 36 -13.14 -11.78 0.65
C GLN A 36 -13.26 -12.23 -0.80
N ILE A 37 -13.77 -13.45 -1.03
CA ILE A 37 -13.98 -13.98 -2.38
C ILE A 37 -15.01 -13.14 -3.13
N LEU A 38 -16.12 -12.77 -2.48
CA LEU A 38 -17.15 -11.90 -3.05
C LEU A 38 -16.56 -10.54 -3.42
N THR A 39 -15.76 -9.93 -2.54
CA THR A 39 -15.09 -8.65 -2.81
C THR A 39 -14.17 -8.77 -4.02
N PHE A 40 -13.42 -9.86 -4.14
CA PHE A 40 -12.56 -10.12 -5.31
C PHE A 40 -13.37 -10.32 -6.60
N VAL A 41 -14.50 -11.04 -6.56
CA VAL A 41 -15.38 -11.23 -7.71
C VAL A 41 -15.99 -9.89 -8.16
N VAL A 42 -16.53 -9.11 -7.23
CA VAL A 42 -17.05 -7.77 -7.51
C VAL A 42 -15.96 -6.90 -8.13
N TYR A 43 -14.78 -6.89 -7.54
CA TYR A 43 -13.62 -6.15 -8.05
C TYR A 43 -13.23 -6.59 -9.48
N THR A 44 -13.22 -7.90 -9.76
CA THR A 44 -12.92 -8.43 -11.10
C THR A 44 -13.96 -8.01 -12.13
N VAL A 45 -15.24 -8.07 -11.78
CA VAL A 45 -16.33 -7.61 -12.66
C VAL A 45 -16.19 -6.11 -12.92
N CYS A 46 -15.97 -5.30 -11.89
CA CYS A 46 -15.75 -3.87 -12.02
C CYS A 46 -14.53 -3.55 -12.89
N PHE A 47 -13.44 -4.29 -12.74
CA PHE A 47 -12.24 -4.14 -13.58
C PHE A 47 -12.54 -4.43 -15.05
N ILE A 48 -13.26 -5.51 -15.36
CA ILE A 48 -13.65 -5.86 -16.73
C ILE A 48 -14.54 -4.77 -17.33
N VAL A 49 -15.61 -4.38 -16.62
CA VAL A 49 -16.54 -3.34 -17.07
C VAL A 49 -15.82 -2.01 -17.30
N THR A 50 -14.99 -1.59 -16.35
CA THR A 50 -14.20 -0.35 -16.43
C THR A 50 -13.31 -0.36 -17.66
N ASN A 51 -12.59 -1.46 -17.92
CA ASN A 51 -11.72 -1.56 -19.09
C ASN A 51 -12.52 -1.53 -20.40
N SER A 52 -13.65 -2.22 -20.48
CA SER A 52 -14.53 -2.18 -21.66
C SER A 52 -15.11 -0.79 -21.92
N CYS A 53 -15.44 -0.02 -20.88
CA CYS A 53 -15.94 1.34 -21.02
C CYS A 53 -14.85 2.34 -21.40
N ILE A 54 -13.62 2.13 -20.93
CA ILE A 54 -12.50 3.05 -21.07
C ILE A 54 -11.70 2.82 -22.37
N GLU A 55 -11.68 1.60 -22.89
CA GLU A 55 -10.95 1.22 -24.12
C GLU A 55 -11.14 2.20 -25.31
N PRO A 56 -12.36 2.65 -25.66
CA PRO A 56 -12.56 3.55 -26.79
C PRO A 56 -11.88 4.92 -26.64
N TYR A 57 -11.68 5.39 -25.40
CA TYR A 57 -10.99 6.66 -25.13
C TYR A 57 -9.49 6.56 -25.41
N TYR A 58 -8.91 5.38 -25.19
CA TYR A 58 -7.47 5.16 -25.38
C TYR A 58 -7.09 4.66 -26.77
N ASP A 59 -8.08 4.33 -27.61
CA ASP A 59 -7.79 3.85 -28.95
C ASP A 59 -7.11 4.87 -29.86
N ARG A 60 -7.25 6.16 -29.52
CA ARG A 60 -6.65 7.30 -30.24
C ARG A 60 -5.17 7.52 -29.92
N PHE A 61 -4.62 6.80 -28.95
CA PHE A 61 -3.23 6.97 -28.52
C PHE A 61 -2.25 6.08 -29.32
N ILE A 62 -1.00 6.53 -29.36
CA ILE A 62 0.13 5.87 -30.05
C ILE A 62 0.33 4.45 -29.49
N PRO A 63 0.73 3.45 -30.31
CA PRO A 63 0.90 2.05 -29.87
C PRO A 63 1.73 1.86 -28.58
N MET A 64 2.81 2.63 -28.41
CA MET A 64 3.63 2.59 -27.20
C MET A 64 2.83 2.91 -25.92
N PHE A 65 1.90 3.88 -26.01
CA PHE A 65 1.02 4.21 -24.90
C PHE A 65 0.09 3.04 -24.58
N LYS A 66 -0.48 2.38 -25.60
CA LYS A 66 -1.34 1.21 -25.41
C LYS A 66 -0.59 0.08 -24.68
N VAL A 67 0.67 -0.19 -25.05
CA VAL A 67 1.51 -1.19 -24.36
C VAL A 67 1.73 -0.84 -22.89
N LEU A 68 2.07 0.42 -22.59
CA LEU A 68 2.26 0.90 -21.22
C LEU A 68 0.95 0.80 -20.42
N PHE A 69 -0.17 1.19 -21.01
CA PHE A 69 -1.49 1.14 -20.39
C PHE A 69 -1.91 -0.31 -20.07
N VAL A 70 -1.77 -1.22 -21.02
CA VAL A 70 -2.06 -2.65 -20.82
C VAL A 70 -1.15 -3.23 -19.72
N SER A 71 0.15 -2.89 -19.74
CA SER A 71 1.09 -3.32 -18.70
C SER A 71 0.72 -2.78 -17.31
N LEU A 72 0.23 -1.54 -17.24
CA LEU A 72 -0.26 -0.92 -16.01
C LEU A 72 -1.48 -1.68 -15.48
N LYS A 73 -2.46 -2.00 -16.34
CA LYS A 73 -3.66 -2.76 -15.97
C LYS A 73 -3.34 -4.18 -15.52
N ILE A 74 -2.41 -4.86 -16.20
CA ILE A 74 -1.91 -6.17 -15.75
C ILE A 74 -1.25 -6.06 -14.37
N SER A 75 -0.42 -5.04 -14.15
CA SER A 75 0.24 -4.81 -12.86
C SER A 75 -0.77 -4.59 -11.72
N TYR A 76 -1.82 -3.79 -11.96
CA TYR A 76 -2.89 -3.59 -10.98
C TYR A 76 -3.63 -4.88 -10.67
N TYR A 77 -4.07 -5.60 -11.70
CA TYR A 77 -4.82 -6.82 -11.51
C TYR A 77 -3.98 -7.88 -10.78
N ALA A 78 -2.70 -8.01 -11.12
CA ALA A 78 -1.76 -8.88 -10.41
C ALA A 78 -1.60 -8.48 -8.94
N HIS A 79 -1.48 -7.17 -8.65
CA HIS A 79 -1.43 -6.65 -7.28
C HIS A 79 -2.72 -6.98 -6.50
N SER A 80 -3.89 -6.76 -7.10
CA SER A 80 -5.19 -7.02 -6.48
C SER A 80 -5.43 -8.50 -6.24
N VAL A 81 -5.05 -9.39 -7.18
CA VAL A 81 -5.05 -10.84 -6.98
C VAL A 81 -4.12 -11.21 -5.82
N TYR A 82 -2.91 -10.67 -5.79
CA TYR A 82 -1.96 -10.95 -4.73
C TYR A 82 -2.50 -10.51 -3.35
N VAL A 83 -3.03 -9.30 -3.24
CA VAL A 83 -3.58 -8.77 -2.00
C VAL A 83 -4.83 -9.54 -1.58
N LEU A 84 -5.86 -9.59 -2.42
CA LEU A 84 -7.18 -10.10 -2.02
C LEU A 84 -7.22 -11.62 -1.91
N ILE A 85 -6.44 -12.34 -2.72
CA ILE A 85 -6.44 -13.81 -2.71
C ILE A 85 -5.21 -14.33 -1.97
N VAL A 86 -4.01 -14.01 -2.42
CA VAL A 86 -2.79 -14.63 -1.87
C VAL A 86 -2.56 -14.19 -0.43
N LEU A 87 -2.59 -12.89 -0.12
CA LEU A 87 -2.38 -12.41 1.25
C LEU A 87 -3.58 -12.70 2.16
N MET A 88 -4.78 -12.34 1.70
CA MET A 88 -5.96 -12.32 2.57
C MET A 88 -6.63 -13.68 2.77
N VAL A 89 -6.49 -14.61 1.80
CA VAL A 89 -7.02 -15.97 1.91
C VAL A 89 -5.92 -16.97 2.26
N MET A 90 -4.83 -17.02 1.49
CA MET A 90 -3.81 -18.08 1.64
C MET A 90 -2.81 -17.78 2.76
N LYS A 91 -2.29 -16.55 2.82
CA LYS A 91 -1.22 -16.13 3.73
C LYS A 91 -1.72 -15.35 4.94
N ARG A 92 -3.01 -15.38 5.24
CA ARG A 92 -3.61 -14.63 6.35
C ARG A 92 -2.96 -14.93 7.71
N HIS A 93 -2.54 -16.17 7.91
CA HIS A 93 -1.85 -16.62 9.13
C HIS A 93 -0.53 -15.87 9.38
N LEU A 94 0.15 -15.38 8.32
CA LEU A 94 1.38 -14.61 8.43
C LEU A 94 1.14 -13.26 9.10
N TRP A 95 0.04 -12.58 8.79
CA TRP A 95 -0.33 -11.32 9.46
C TRP A 95 -0.47 -11.50 10.96
N PHE A 96 -1.18 -12.56 11.39
CA PHE A 96 -1.34 -12.85 12.81
C PHE A 96 -0.02 -13.18 13.49
N LYS A 97 0.81 -13.98 12.84
CA LYS A 97 2.12 -14.36 13.36
C LYS A 97 3.05 -13.15 13.51
N LEU A 98 3.04 -12.25 12.52
CA LEU A 98 3.77 -10.98 12.58
C LEU A 98 3.33 -10.13 13.76
N ILE A 99 2.02 -9.91 13.93
CA ILE A 99 1.49 -9.09 15.03
C ILE A 99 1.82 -9.72 16.39
N HIS A 100 1.65 -11.04 16.49
CA HIS A 100 1.97 -11.78 17.71
C HIS A 100 3.45 -11.67 18.07
N ASN A 101 4.36 -11.85 17.11
CA ASN A 101 5.79 -11.70 17.36
C ASN A 101 6.14 -10.27 17.81
N LEU A 102 5.54 -9.25 17.19
CA LEU A 102 5.72 -7.85 17.58
C LEU A 102 5.15 -7.52 18.98
N GLN A 103 4.10 -8.23 19.41
CA GLN A 103 3.54 -8.14 20.76
C GLN A 103 4.46 -8.74 21.82
N CYS A 104 5.11 -9.87 21.52
CA CYS A 104 5.94 -10.61 22.47
C CYS A 104 7.30 -9.97 22.76
N VAL A 105 7.82 -9.15 21.84
CA VAL A 105 9.12 -8.49 22.02
C VAL A 105 8.94 -7.23 22.87
N ASP A 106 9.72 -7.04 23.92
CA ASP A 106 9.65 -5.82 24.74
C ASP A 106 9.88 -4.54 23.91
N HIS A 107 9.33 -3.41 24.37
CA HIS A 107 9.65 -2.09 23.82
C HIS A 107 9.88 -1.06 24.91
N GLN A 108 10.61 -0.01 24.54
CA GLN A 108 10.63 1.23 25.30
C GLN A 108 9.45 2.10 24.89
N VAL A 109 8.79 2.69 25.88
CA VAL A 109 7.46 3.33 25.75
C VAL A 109 7.50 4.69 25.01
N ASP A 110 8.68 5.29 24.80
CA ASP A 110 8.77 6.74 24.50
C ASP A 110 9.33 7.16 23.13
N PHE A 111 9.57 6.25 22.19
CA PHE A 111 10.10 6.68 20.89
C PHE A 111 9.01 7.36 20.03
N GLN A 112 9.00 8.70 20.00
CA GLN A 112 8.29 9.60 19.06
C GLN A 112 6.83 9.23 18.74
N ARG A 113 6.07 8.90 19.78
CA ARG A 113 4.75 8.28 19.68
C ARG A 113 3.66 9.13 19.00
N LYS A 114 3.67 10.45 19.15
CA LYS A 114 2.62 11.33 18.58
C LYS A 114 2.83 11.67 17.10
N SER A 115 4.08 11.82 16.66
CA SER A 115 4.40 12.24 15.30
C SER A 115 3.96 11.22 14.24
N PHE A 116 4.16 9.92 14.50
CA PHE A 116 3.96 8.90 13.48
C PHE A 116 2.48 8.69 13.06
N TRP A 117 1.53 8.77 14.00
CA TRP A 117 0.11 8.63 13.63
C TRP A 117 -0.39 9.84 12.83
N LEU A 118 0.11 11.04 13.16
CA LEU A 118 -0.15 12.24 12.39
C LEU A 118 0.35 12.08 10.95
N ILE A 119 1.53 11.50 10.73
CA ILE A 119 2.04 11.21 9.38
C ILE A 119 1.08 10.30 8.60
N ILE A 120 0.54 9.25 9.22
CA ILE A 120 -0.42 8.34 8.56
C ILE A 120 -1.69 9.09 8.16
N VAL A 121 -2.25 9.89 9.07
CA VAL A 121 -3.47 10.66 8.83
C VAL A 121 -3.25 11.70 7.72
N VAL A 122 -2.16 12.46 7.80
CA VAL A 122 -1.78 13.45 6.78
C VAL A 122 -1.59 12.77 5.43
N ALA A 123 -0.91 11.62 5.37
CA ALA A 123 -0.72 10.90 4.11
C ALA A 123 -2.06 10.46 3.49
N HIS A 124 -3.00 9.95 4.30
CA HIS A 124 -4.33 9.60 3.82
C HIS A 124 -5.11 10.82 3.32
N LEU A 125 -5.02 11.94 4.04
CA LEU A 125 -5.66 13.19 3.63
C LEU A 125 -5.09 13.68 2.29
N VAL A 126 -3.77 13.66 2.14
CA VAL A 126 -3.09 14.01 0.88
C VAL A 126 -3.54 13.09 -0.26
N PHE A 127 -3.61 11.78 -0.02
CA PHE A 127 -4.13 10.83 -1.00
C PHE A 127 -5.55 11.19 -1.44
N TRP A 128 -6.46 11.44 -0.50
CA TRP A 128 -7.85 11.78 -0.81
C TRP A 128 -7.98 13.10 -1.57
N VAL A 129 -7.18 14.11 -1.23
CA VAL A 129 -7.14 15.38 -1.98
C VAL A 129 -6.72 15.13 -3.43
N ILE A 130 -5.67 14.33 -3.65
CA ILE A 130 -5.18 14.00 -5.00
C ILE A 130 -6.23 13.18 -5.77
N ALA A 131 -6.87 12.20 -5.14
CA ALA A 131 -7.90 11.37 -5.77
C ALA A 131 -9.17 12.15 -6.12
N LEU A 132 -9.64 13.05 -5.24
CA LEU A 132 -10.77 13.93 -5.54
C LEU A 132 -10.44 14.91 -6.66
N PHE A 133 -9.21 15.43 -6.68
CA PHE A 133 -8.74 16.29 -7.75
C PHE A 133 -8.64 15.54 -9.09
N GLU A 134 -8.21 14.27 -9.08
CA GLU A 134 -8.21 13.39 -10.25
C GLU A 134 -9.63 13.22 -10.83
N ILE A 135 -10.59 12.85 -9.99
CA ILE A 135 -12.00 12.68 -10.38
C ILE A 135 -12.56 13.98 -10.95
N TYR A 136 -12.26 15.12 -10.32
CA TYR A 136 -12.69 16.43 -10.80
C TYR A 136 -12.12 16.77 -12.18
N ILE A 137 -10.81 16.55 -12.40
CA ILE A 137 -10.18 16.80 -13.69
C ILE A 137 -10.78 15.91 -14.77
N TYR A 138 -10.99 14.63 -14.49
CA TYR A 138 -11.59 13.72 -15.47
C TYR A 138 -13.05 14.04 -15.78
N PHE A 139 -13.81 14.47 -14.79
CA PHE A 139 -15.16 14.97 -14.99
C PHE A 139 -15.20 16.21 -15.90
N LEU A 140 -14.23 17.12 -15.78
CA LEU A 140 -14.14 18.31 -16.63
C LEU A 140 -13.68 18.03 -18.06
N ILE A 141 -12.72 17.12 -18.25
CA ILE A 141 -12.07 16.88 -19.55
C ILE A 141 -12.84 15.86 -20.40
N PHE A 142 -13.40 14.83 -19.77
CA PHE A 142 -14.07 13.74 -20.45
C PHE A 142 -15.59 13.86 -20.26
N ASP A 143 -16.18 12.97 -19.47
CA ASP A 143 -17.60 12.96 -19.18
C ASP A 143 -17.88 12.24 -17.84
N LEU A 144 -19.15 12.23 -17.42
CA LEU A 144 -19.58 11.56 -16.19
C LEU A 144 -19.33 10.04 -16.26
N THR A 145 -19.47 9.43 -17.44
CA THR A 145 -19.25 7.99 -17.65
C THR A 145 -17.81 7.61 -17.33
N TYR A 146 -16.86 8.35 -17.90
CA TYR A 146 -15.43 8.17 -17.67
C TYR A 146 -15.06 8.47 -16.21
N ALA A 147 -15.58 9.56 -15.65
CA ALA A 147 -15.34 9.89 -14.24
C ALA A 147 -15.85 8.80 -13.30
N GLY A 148 -17.02 8.20 -13.60
CA GLY A 148 -17.56 7.07 -12.85
C GLY A 148 -16.69 5.83 -12.93
N ALA A 149 -16.20 5.49 -14.12
CA ALA A 149 -15.27 4.38 -14.32
C ALA A 149 -13.93 4.59 -13.58
N ASN A 150 -13.47 5.85 -13.47
CA ASN A 150 -12.24 6.19 -12.76
C ASN A 150 -12.32 6.02 -11.23
N ILE A 151 -13.51 5.97 -10.63
CA ILE A 151 -13.67 5.68 -9.20
C ILE A 151 -13.04 4.33 -8.84
N PHE A 152 -13.14 3.34 -9.73
CA PHE A 152 -12.50 2.04 -9.52
C PHE A 152 -10.98 2.16 -9.56
N GLU A 153 -10.41 2.94 -10.48
CA GLU A 153 -8.97 3.21 -10.50
C GLU A 153 -8.51 3.92 -9.20
N CYS A 154 -9.32 4.82 -8.63
CA CYS A 154 -9.03 5.41 -7.33
C CYS A 154 -8.95 4.35 -6.21
N PHE A 155 -9.82 3.34 -6.22
CA PHE A 155 -9.76 2.22 -5.26
C PHE A 155 -8.50 1.37 -5.44
N GLU A 156 -8.10 1.10 -6.68
CA GLU A 156 -6.86 0.37 -6.99
C GLU A 156 -5.62 1.12 -6.50
N ASN A 157 -5.57 2.43 -6.78
CA ASN A 157 -4.54 3.34 -6.29
C ASN A 157 -4.50 3.34 -4.76
N TYR A 158 -5.67 3.35 -4.12
CA TYR A 158 -5.77 3.33 -2.68
C TYR A 158 -5.21 2.03 -2.09
N SER A 159 -5.46 0.87 -2.71
CA SER A 159 -4.89 -0.41 -2.27
C SER A 159 -3.35 -0.40 -2.29
N LEU A 160 -2.75 0.06 -3.40
CA LEU A 160 -1.29 0.20 -3.52
C LEU A 160 -0.71 1.15 -2.46
N PHE A 161 -1.34 2.31 -2.30
CA PHE A 161 -0.97 3.31 -1.30
C PHE A 161 -1.09 2.79 0.13
N PHE A 162 -2.21 2.14 0.45
CA PHE A 162 -2.50 1.59 1.76
C PHE A 162 -1.45 0.56 2.17
N TYR A 163 -1.06 -0.32 1.25
CA TYR A 163 -0.02 -1.31 1.53
C TYR A 163 1.38 -0.70 1.64
N ALA A 164 1.69 0.37 0.89
CA ALA A 164 2.95 1.11 1.05
C ALA A 164 3.05 1.71 2.46
N ILE A 165 1.99 2.40 2.91
CA ILE A 165 1.94 2.93 4.28
C ILE A 165 2.02 1.80 5.30
N SER A 166 1.25 0.73 5.11
CA SER A 166 1.26 -0.42 6.02
C SER A 166 2.65 -1.02 6.16
N ALA A 167 3.41 -1.14 5.07
CA ALA A 167 4.79 -1.59 5.08
C ALA A 167 5.67 -0.67 5.93
N CYS A 168 5.58 0.65 5.71
CA CYS A 168 6.31 1.65 6.51
C CYS A 168 5.94 1.61 8.00
N VAL A 169 4.66 1.42 8.34
CA VAL A 169 4.19 1.26 9.72
C VAL A 169 4.84 0.04 10.35
N VAL A 170 4.78 -1.12 9.71
CA VAL A 170 5.37 -2.35 10.26
C VAL A 170 6.89 -2.23 10.39
N LEU A 171 7.57 -1.64 9.40
CA LEU A 171 9.02 -1.37 9.49
C LEU A 171 9.36 -0.44 10.65
N SER A 172 8.56 0.60 10.89
CA SER A 172 8.78 1.51 12.02
C SER A 172 8.67 0.77 13.36
N LEU A 173 7.75 -0.17 13.47
CA LEU A 173 7.60 -1.02 14.64
C LEU A 173 8.80 -1.94 14.80
N LEU A 174 9.23 -2.62 13.73
CA LEU A 174 10.42 -3.47 13.73
C LEU A 174 11.66 -2.68 14.16
N LEU A 175 11.90 -1.52 13.55
CA LEU A 175 13.02 -0.63 13.86
C LEU A 175 13.04 -0.23 15.33
N SER A 176 11.89 0.19 15.87
CA SER A 176 11.76 0.56 17.28
C SER A 176 12.14 -0.60 18.21
N ARG A 177 11.71 -1.83 17.88
CA ARG A 177 12.05 -3.03 18.67
C ARG A 177 13.53 -3.38 18.56
N TYR A 178 14.13 -3.31 17.37
CA TYR A 178 15.57 -3.52 17.18
C TYR A 178 16.40 -2.52 18.00
N LYS A 179 16.09 -1.23 17.89
CA LYS A 179 16.74 -0.18 18.69
C LYS A 179 16.63 -0.44 20.18
N HIS A 180 15.45 -0.89 20.65
CA HIS A 180 15.27 -1.25 22.04
C HIS A 180 16.17 -2.41 22.49
N GLN A 181 16.30 -3.47 21.68
CA GLN A 181 17.20 -4.58 22.01
C GLN A 181 18.67 -4.14 22.05
N ILE A 182 19.10 -3.27 21.12
CA ILE A 182 20.44 -2.67 21.14
C ILE A 182 20.67 -1.85 22.42
N LEU A 183 19.68 -1.08 22.87
CA LEU A 183 19.76 -0.34 24.13
C LEU A 183 19.84 -1.27 25.35
N LEU A 184 19.11 -2.39 25.36
CA LEU A 184 19.21 -3.39 26.42
C LEU A 184 20.61 -4.00 26.48
N LEU A 185 21.26 -4.24 25.33
CA LEU A 185 22.64 -4.74 25.27
C LEU A 185 23.68 -3.77 25.85
N LYS A 186 23.36 -2.48 25.96
CA LYS A 186 24.24 -1.46 26.57
C LYS A 186 24.07 -1.32 28.09
N LYS A 187 23.07 -1.98 28.70
CA LYS A 187 22.81 -1.86 30.14
C LYS A 187 23.77 -2.74 30.95
N ARG A 188 24.03 -2.38 32.21
CA ARG A 188 24.97 -3.11 33.10
C ARG A 188 24.43 -4.46 33.57
N THR A 189 23.10 -4.60 33.69
CA THR A 189 22.41 -5.84 34.07
C THR A 189 21.52 -6.29 32.92
N ILE A 190 21.89 -7.39 32.27
CA ILE A 190 21.21 -7.88 31.05
C ILE A 190 20.80 -9.33 31.25
N ASN A 191 19.55 -9.63 30.93
CA ASN A 191 19.12 -11.01 30.71
C ASN A 191 19.42 -11.40 29.25
N ILE A 192 20.63 -11.88 29.00
CA ILE A 192 21.13 -12.26 27.65
C ILE A 192 20.19 -13.27 26.99
N LYS A 193 19.63 -14.22 27.76
CA LYS A 193 18.70 -15.23 27.24
C LYS A 193 17.42 -14.58 26.70
N LYS A 194 16.89 -13.57 27.38
CA LYS A 194 15.72 -12.79 26.92
C LYS A 194 16.03 -12.03 25.63
N VAL A 195 17.16 -11.32 25.57
CA VAL A 195 17.57 -10.56 24.38
C VAL A 195 17.79 -11.48 23.18
N LYS A 196 18.46 -12.63 23.36
CA LYS A 196 18.66 -13.63 22.32
C LYS A 196 17.33 -14.13 21.74
N ASN A 197 16.35 -14.43 22.60
CA ASN A 197 15.02 -14.85 22.17
C ASN A 197 14.27 -13.73 21.43
N ASN A 198 14.34 -12.49 21.92
CA ASN A 198 13.72 -11.34 21.27
C ASN A 198 14.31 -11.09 19.87
N ILE A 199 15.64 -11.16 19.72
CA ILE A 199 16.30 -11.00 18.40
C ILE A 199 15.87 -12.11 17.44
N ARG A 200 15.72 -13.35 17.93
CA ARG A 200 15.21 -14.47 17.10
C ARG A 200 13.79 -14.19 16.61
N LEU A 201 12.90 -13.71 17.48
CA LEU A 201 11.53 -13.33 17.12
C LEU A 201 11.49 -12.15 16.14
N LEU A 202 12.37 -11.16 16.30
CA LEU A 202 12.48 -10.04 15.37
C LEU A 202 12.96 -10.47 13.99
N LYS A 203 13.97 -11.35 13.92
CA LYS A 203 14.42 -11.92 12.64
C LYS A 203 13.28 -12.66 11.94
N GLU A 204 12.57 -13.52 12.65
CA GLU A 204 11.40 -14.21 12.10
C GLU A 204 10.32 -13.23 11.65
N SER A 205 10.13 -12.11 12.36
CA SER A 205 9.19 -11.06 11.97
C SER A 205 9.58 -10.36 10.68
N VAL A 206 10.88 -10.13 10.45
CA VAL A 206 11.41 -9.58 9.18
C VAL A 206 11.20 -10.57 8.04
N ASP A 207 11.42 -11.87 8.26
CA ASP A 207 11.15 -12.89 7.24
C ASP A 207 9.66 -12.95 6.89
N ILE A 208 8.78 -12.86 7.89
CA ILE A 208 7.32 -12.79 7.67
C ILE A 208 6.95 -11.49 6.95
N PHE A 209 7.53 -10.36 7.34
CA PHE A 209 7.34 -9.07 6.70
C PHE A 209 7.66 -9.14 5.20
N ASN A 210 8.84 -9.67 4.85
CA ASN A 210 9.26 -9.83 3.47
C ASN A 210 8.31 -10.75 2.69
N ASN A 211 7.76 -11.78 3.33
CA ASN A 211 6.78 -12.69 2.72
C ASN A 211 5.41 -12.05 2.44
N ILE A 212 5.01 -11.04 3.23
CA ILE A 212 3.76 -10.30 3.07
C ILE A 212 3.94 -9.14 2.09
N PHE A 213 4.95 -8.31 2.32
CA PHE A 213 5.09 -7.03 1.62
C PHE A 213 6.02 -7.10 0.42
N GLY A 214 6.95 -8.06 0.34
CA GLY A 214 7.99 -8.09 -0.70
C GLY A 214 7.44 -8.00 -2.12
N TRP A 215 6.42 -8.82 -2.43
CA TRP A 215 5.73 -8.75 -3.72
C TRP A 215 4.92 -7.47 -3.89
N VAL A 216 4.30 -6.96 -2.83
CA VAL A 216 3.54 -5.71 -2.90
C VAL A 216 4.44 -4.54 -3.26
N ILE A 217 5.61 -4.43 -2.63
CA ILE A 217 6.59 -3.37 -2.89
C ILE A 217 7.12 -3.46 -4.32
N LEU A 218 7.41 -4.68 -4.79
CA LEU A 218 7.82 -4.91 -6.16
C LEU A 218 6.74 -4.44 -7.14
N SER A 219 5.48 -4.84 -6.92
CA SER A 219 4.34 -4.40 -7.72
C SER A 219 4.18 -2.88 -7.68
N ASN A 220 4.36 -2.24 -6.52
CA ASN A 220 4.24 -0.79 -6.37
C ASN A 220 5.35 -0.04 -7.11
N THR A 221 6.56 -0.58 -7.10
CA THR A 221 7.72 -0.01 -7.81
C THR A 221 7.54 -0.14 -9.32
N PHE A 222 7.12 -1.32 -9.78
CA PHE A 222 6.84 -1.56 -11.20
C PHE A 222 5.70 -0.67 -11.70
N TYR A 223 4.62 -0.57 -10.91
CA TYR A 223 3.51 0.33 -11.15
C TYR A 223 3.95 1.80 -11.24
N GLY A 224 4.74 2.28 -10.27
CA GLY A 224 5.25 3.65 -10.25
C GLY A 224 6.09 3.96 -11.48
N ALA A 225 6.96 3.04 -11.89
CA ALA A 225 7.77 3.17 -13.10
C ALA A 225 6.89 3.25 -14.37
N LEU A 226 5.90 2.36 -14.52
CA LEU A 226 4.96 2.39 -15.63
C LEU A 226 4.16 3.69 -15.68
N LYS A 227 3.64 4.16 -14.54
CA LYS A 227 2.85 5.40 -14.47
C LYS A 227 3.71 6.63 -14.77
N CYS A 228 4.98 6.64 -14.37
CA CYS A 228 5.94 7.68 -14.79
C CYS A 228 6.13 7.71 -16.31
N LEU A 229 6.44 6.57 -16.91
CA LEU A 229 6.64 6.48 -18.36
C LEU A 229 5.38 6.91 -19.12
N MET A 230 4.21 6.51 -18.63
CA MET A 230 2.92 6.88 -19.21
C MET A 230 2.69 8.39 -19.13
N TYR A 231 2.88 9.01 -17.97
CA TYR A 231 2.68 10.46 -17.79
C TYR A 231 3.69 11.29 -18.57
N ILE A 232 4.97 10.89 -18.59
CA ILE A 232 5.99 11.56 -19.42
C ILE A 232 5.58 11.49 -20.89
N ASN A 233 5.15 10.32 -21.37
CA ASN A 233 4.70 10.17 -22.75
C ASN A 233 3.48 11.06 -23.06
N ILE A 234 2.51 11.18 -22.13
CA ILE A 234 1.37 12.08 -22.30
C ILE A 234 1.84 13.54 -22.35
N MET A 235 2.66 13.98 -21.39
CA MET A 235 3.13 15.37 -21.28
C MET A 235 3.93 15.82 -22.52
N VAL A 236 4.76 14.94 -23.07
CA VAL A 236 5.61 15.25 -24.23
C VAL A 236 4.81 15.23 -25.54
N LYS A 237 3.87 14.30 -25.69
CA LYS A 237 3.24 14.05 -27.01
C LYS A 237 1.87 14.68 -27.20
N HIS A 238 1.16 15.05 -26.12
CA HIS A 238 -0.17 15.65 -26.23
C HIS A 238 -0.14 17.13 -25.91
N GLU A 239 -0.21 17.96 -26.95
CA GLU A 239 -0.16 19.42 -26.86
C GLU A 239 -1.24 20.00 -25.92
N TYR A 240 -2.45 19.42 -25.93
CA TYR A 240 -3.52 19.82 -25.01
C TYR A 240 -3.12 19.64 -23.53
N VAL A 241 -2.50 18.50 -23.20
CA VAL A 241 -2.04 18.20 -21.84
C VAL A 241 -0.84 19.08 -21.47
N SER A 242 0.03 19.36 -22.43
CA SER A 242 1.16 20.28 -22.26
C SER A 242 0.71 21.71 -21.93
N LYS A 243 -0.49 22.12 -22.36
CA LYS A 243 -1.06 23.45 -22.09
C LYS A 243 -1.96 23.50 -20.85
N ASN A 244 -2.41 22.35 -20.33
CA ASN A 244 -3.33 22.29 -19.18
C ASN A 244 -2.55 22.13 -17.86
N LEU A 245 -2.32 23.26 -17.17
CA LEU A 245 -1.58 23.30 -15.90
C LEU A 245 -2.20 22.43 -14.80
N LEU A 246 -3.54 22.34 -14.73
CA LEU A 246 -4.22 21.54 -13.70
C LEU A 246 -3.92 20.04 -13.88
N LEU A 247 -3.95 19.56 -15.12
CA LEU A 247 -3.65 18.18 -15.45
C LEU A 247 -2.18 17.84 -15.15
N GLN A 248 -1.26 18.75 -15.47
CA GLN A 248 0.15 18.58 -15.13
C GLN A 248 0.40 18.53 -13.63
N LEU A 249 -0.21 19.45 -12.88
CA LEU A 249 -0.09 19.50 -11.43
C LEU A 249 -0.59 18.21 -10.81
N HIS A 250 -1.73 17.69 -11.27
CA HIS A 250 -2.25 16.40 -10.83
C HIS A 250 -1.27 15.25 -11.13
N MET A 251 -0.79 15.13 -12.37
CA MET A 251 0.17 14.08 -12.75
C MET A 251 1.43 14.14 -11.88
N CYS A 252 2.00 15.33 -11.69
CA CYS A 252 3.16 15.54 -10.82
C CYS A 252 2.86 15.16 -9.37
N ALA A 253 1.73 15.59 -8.81
CA ALA A 253 1.33 15.27 -7.44
C ALA A 253 1.17 13.76 -7.23
N THR A 254 0.56 13.06 -8.18
CA THR A 254 0.40 11.60 -8.16
C THR A 254 1.76 10.89 -8.18
N LEU A 255 2.68 11.31 -9.06
CA LEU A 255 4.03 10.71 -9.11
C LEU A 255 4.82 10.99 -7.83
N LEU A 256 4.76 12.22 -7.32
CA LEU A 256 5.42 12.58 -6.06
C LEU A 256 4.90 11.73 -4.91
N LEU A 257 3.59 11.50 -4.81
CA LEU A 257 3.01 10.65 -3.77
C LEU A 257 3.52 9.20 -3.87
N ILE A 258 3.52 8.62 -5.08
CA ILE A 258 3.98 7.24 -5.31
C ILE A 258 5.46 7.11 -4.92
N TRP A 259 6.32 7.99 -5.44
CA TRP A 259 7.75 7.93 -5.16
C TRP A 259 8.10 8.27 -3.72
N ALA A 260 7.39 9.20 -3.08
CA ALA A 260 7.57 9.46 -1.66
C ALA A 260 7.28 8.20 -0.82
N GLY A 261 6.25 7.44 -1.18
CA GLY A 261 5.94 6.16 -0.56
C GLY A 261 7.05 5.12 -0.74
N ILE A 262 7.53 4.94 -1.98
CA ILE A 262 8.61 3.98 -2.31
C ILE A 262 9.92 4.38 -1.62
N LEU A 263 10.33 5.64 -1.70
CA LEU A 263 11.55 6.13 -1.07
C LEU A 263 11.46 6.03 0.45
N GLY A 264 10.32 6.41 1.04
CA GLY A 264 10.08 6.26 2.47
C GLY A 264 10.21 4.80 2.92
N PHE A 265 9.68 3.86 2.14
CA PHE A 265 9.87 2.44 2.38
C PHE A 265 11.34 2.01 2.32
N VAL A 266 12.07 2.38 1.27
CA VAL A 266 13.49 2.04 1.09
C VAL A 266 14.35 2.59 2.23
N MET A 267 14.12 3.84 2.62
CA MET A 267 14.82 4.47 3.75
C MET A 267 14.55 3.75 5.07
N MET A 268 13.31 3.28 5.29
CA MET A 268 12.96 2.52 6.49
C MET A 268 13.58 1.13 6.51
N CYS A 269 13.71 0.47 5.36
CA CYS A 269 14.45 -0.78 5.24
C CYS A 269 15.94 -0.61 5.57
N ASP A 270 16.59 0.40 4.98
CA ASP A 270 17.99 0.73 5.28
C ASP A 270 18.20 1.03 6.77
N ALA A 271 17.27 1.75 7.39
CA ALA A 271 17.31 2.04 8.82
C ALA A 271 17.17 0.79 9.70
N VAL A 272 16.47 -0.26 9.26
CA VAL A 272 16.33 -1.54 9.99
C VAL A 272 17.58 -2.42 9.86
N LEU A 273 18.32 -2.29 8.75
CA LEU A 273 19.55 -3.06 8.50
C LEU A 273 20.77 -2.51 9.25
N LYS A 274 20.74 -1.25 9.69
CA LYS A 274 21.79 -0.55 10.43
C LYS A 274 21.64 -0.71 11.95
#